data_AF-A0A0Q5ZQR6-F1
#
_entry.id   AF-A0A0Q5ZQR6-F1
#
_cell.length_a   1.000
_cell.length_b   1.000
_cell.length_c   1.000
_cell.angle_alpha   90.00
_cell.angle_beta   90.00
_cell.angle_gamma   90.00
#
_symmetry.space_group_name_H-M   'P 1'
#
loop_
_entity.id
_entity.type
_entity.pdbx_description
1 polymer ?
#
loop_
_entity_poly.entity_id
_entity_poly.type
_entity_poly.pdbx_seq_one_letter_code
_entity_poly.pdbx_strand_id
1 'polypeptide(L)'
;MGSGPRPATGERRRSSWIAAAELGLISSTFSTIVSQLSAARIGRDAAVDWMTVAAIPARDWAISSEPSWSTILTGIAFHQWADFSWALVFFGVLGRWTADLRPMTILLLALPWAVFSSGMEWFVLVPLFPFWQPLFTLQQPYWIGLLVHGSSAVMYPLFARLRWRHGNAPRRDVRFTNAWITGALAAVVVLGTIAFFGSHGHELPWMGRDRDQDQTYIRHMTAHHAQGIELARVGAERAQDPHLRKLAMMMVASQSGENRIFENWWLSWFDTEMPDCSTEERAAMPGFLVPAEMRQIRTAPPDQFDALFVEIMSRHHRGAVRMADQMWRSSGDPRLRVMAHAIRHEQQGEIGLMQGVSGVAAVTTAVRNMFGDNVN
;
A
#
# COMPACT_ATOMS: atom_id res chain seq x y z
N MET A 1 -62.25 27.79 -4.51
CA MET A 1 -61.40 27.28 -3.42
C MET A 1 -61.42 25.76 -3.49
N GLY A 2 -60.34 25.15 -3.99
CA GLY A 2 -60.19 23.70 -4.11
C GLY A 2 -58.78 23.33 -3.68
N SER A 3 -58.52 23.38 -2.38
CA SER A 3 -57.27 22.94 -1.78
C SER A 3 -57.22 21.41 -1.79
N GLY A 4 -56.69 20.84 -2.87
CA GLY A 4 -56.28 19.44 -2.88
C GLY A 4 -55.21 19.19 -1.81
N PRO A 5 -55.19 18.03 -1.15
CA PRO A 5 -54.22 17.74 -0.10
C PRO A 5 -52.80 17.77 -0.70
N ARG A 6 -51.95 18.65 -0.16
CA ARG A 6 -50.50 18.59 -0.42
C ARG A 6 -50.02 17.21 0.06
N PRO A 7 -49.34 16.41 -0.77
CA PRO A 7 -48.76 15.15 -0.29
C PRO A 7 -47.78 15.48 0.82
N ALA A 8 -47.92 14.83 1.98
CA ALA A 8 -47.01 14.98 3.11
C ALA A 8 -45.56 14.72 2.64
N THR A 9 -44.75 15.77 2.59
CA THR A 9 -43.39 15.75 2.03
C THR A 9 -42.32 15.24 3.02
N GLY A 10 -42.70 14.57 4.11
CA GLY A 10 -41.80 14.31 5.24
C GLY A 10 -41.10 12.94 5.32
N GLU A 11 -41.67 11.84 4.81
CA GLU A 11 -41.34 10.51 5.37
C GLU A 11 -40.81 9.42 4.42
N ARG A 12 -40.21 9.78 3.27
CA ARG A 12 -39.67 8.75 2.32
C ARG A 12 -38.16 8.53 2.37
N ARG A 13 -37.39 9.46 2.93
CA ARG A 13 -35.93 9.36 3.02
C ARG A 13 -35.47 8.85 4.38
N ARG A 14 -34.35 8.15 4.38
CA ARG A 14 -33.61 7.78 5.60
C ARG A 14 -32.75 8.97 6.03
N SER A 15 -32.28 8.94 7.26
CA SER A 15 -31.22 9.85 7.72
C SER A 15 -30.01 9.71 6.81
N SER A 16 -29.49 10.83 6.32
CA SER A 16 -28.26 10.85 5.51
C SER A 16 -27.07 10.26 6.26
N TRP A 17 -27.01 10.41 7.58
CA TRP A 17 -25.98 9.80 8.42
C TRP A 17 -26.05 8.27 8.43
N ILE A 18 -27.26 7.71 8.51
CA ILE A 18 -27.44 6.24 8.47
C ILE A 18 -27.06 5.70 7.10
N ALA A 19 -27.51 6.36 6.03
CA ALA A 19 -27.15 5.96 4.66
C ALA A 19 -25.65 6.12 4.38
N ALA A 20 -25.01 7.14 4.96
CA ALA A 20 -23.57 7.36 4.85
C ALA A 20 -22.78 6.29 5.61
N ALA A 21 -23.24 5.88 6.79
CA ALA A 21 -22.63 4.80 7.55
C ALA A 21 -22.72 3.46 6.80
N GLU A 22 -23.90 3.12 6.28
CA GLU A 22 -24.07 1.91 5.46
C GLU A 22 -23.19 1.94 4.20
N LEU A 23 -23.11 3.09 3.53
CA LEU A 23 -22.22 3.26 2.40
C LEU A 23 -20.77 3.08 2.83
N GLY A 24 -20.35 3.69 3.93
CA GLY A 24 -18.98 3.61 4.45
C GLY A 24 -18.55 2.17 4.70
N LEU A 25 -19.44 1.33 5.26
CA LEU A 25 -19.19 -0.10 5.44
C LEU A 25 -19.03 -0.83 4.10
N ILE A 26 -19.88 -0.52 3.12
CA ILE A 26 -19.81 -1.13 1.78
C ILE A 26 -18.53 -0.71 1.06
N SER A 27 -18.22 0.59 1.03
CA SER A 27 -17.09 1.13 0.30
C SER A 27 -15.76 0.71 0.91
N SER A 28 -15.65 0.71 2.25
CA SER A 28 -14.44 0.28 2.94
C SER A 28 -14.19 -1.22 2.83
N THR A 29 -15.25 -2.03 2.86
CA THR A 29 -15.14 -3.47 2.58
C THR A 29 -14.68 -3.73 1.15
N PHE A 30 -15.29 -3.03 0.18
CA PHE A 30 -14.91 -3.16 -1.22
C PHE A 30 -13.46 -2.76 -1.47
N SER A 31 -13.00 -1.62 -0.94
CA SER A 31 -11.61 -1.17 -1.07
C SER A 31 -10.62 -2.15 -0.41
N THR A 32 -10.99 -2.74 0.74
CA THR A 32 -10.19 -3.79 1.41
C THR A 32 -10.02 -5.01 0.51
N ILE A 33 -11.11 -5.50 -0.07
CA ILE A 33 -11.09 -6.67 -0.96
C ILE A 33 -10.27 -6.37 -2.22
N VAL A 34 -10.49 -5.22 -2.85
CA VAL A 34 -9.74 -4.82 -4.05
C VAL A 34 -8.25 -4.71 -3.74
N SER A 35 -7.87 -4.10 -2.61
CA SER A 35 -6.47 -3.97 -2.19
C SER A 35 -5.83 -5.34 -1.96
N GLN A 36 -6.50 -6.22 -1.21
CA GLN A 36 -6.05 -7.58 -0.95
C GLN A 36 -5.84 -8.38 -2.23
N LEU A 37 -6.79 -8.30 -3.17
CA LEU A 37 -6.77 -9.06 -4.42
C LEU A 37 -5.86 -8.44 -5.48
N SER A 38 -5.40 -7.20 -5.31
CA SER A 38 -4.55 -6.52 -6.29
C SER A 38 -3.09 -6.43 -5.87
N ALA A 39 -2.79 -6.50 -4.56
CA ALA A 39 -1.46 -6.24 -4.00
C ALA A 39 -0.30 -6.94 -4.76
N ALA A 40 -0.34 -8.27 -4.86
CA ALA A 40 0.74 -9.02 -5.52
C ALA A 40 0.88 -8.71 -7.03
N ARG A 41 -0.20 -8.25 -7.69
CA ARG A 41 -0.18 -7.85 -9.11
C ARG A 41 0.55 -6.53 -9.35
N ILE A 42 0.75 -5.74 -8.30
CA ILE A 42 1.45 -4.46 -8.32
C ILE A 42 2.72 -4.46 -7.45
N GLY A 43 3.26 -5.64 -7.14
CA GLY A 43 4.53 -5.75 -6.41
C GLY A 43 4.42 -5.53 -4.90
N ARG A 44 3.24 -5.73 -4.30
CA ARG A 44 3.00 -5.53 -2.86
C ARG A 44 2.61 -6.81 -2.13
N ASP A 45 3.18 -6.99 -0.95
CA ASP A 45 2.75 -8.04 -0.01
C ASP A 45 1.62 -7.48 0.88
N ALA A 46 0.41 -8.02 0.71
CA ALA A 46 -0.76 -7.53 1.42
C ALA A 46 -0.64 -7.67 2.95
N ALA A 47 0.02 -8.72 3.46
CA ALA A 47 0.14 -8.91 4.90
C ALA A 47 1.08 -7.85 5.51
N VAL A 48 2.16 -7.53 4.81
CA VAL A 48 3.07 -6.44 5.19
C VAL A 48 2.36 -5.09 5.10
N ASP A 49 1.60 -4.83 4.04
CA ASP A 49 0.81 -3.60 3.91
C ASP A 49 -0.15 -3.40 5.07
N TRP A 50 -0.92 -4.44 5.44
CA TRP A 50 -1.83 -4.36 6.59
C TRP A 50 -1.09 -4.16 7.91
N MET A 51 0.09 -4.75 8.08
CA MET A 51 0.94 -4.46 9.24
C MET A 51 1.40 -2.99 9.29
N THR A 52 1.81 -2.43 8.16
CA THR A 52 2.22 -1.02 8.07
C THR A 52 1.04 -0.09 8.36
N VAL A 53 -0.17 -0.42 7.92
CA VAL A 53 -1.40 0.30 8.29
C VAL A 53 -1.69 0.14 9.79
N ALA A 54 -1.54 -1.06 10.37
CA ALA A 54 -1.75 -1.31 11.79
C ALA A 54 -0.78 -0.52 12.68
N ALA A 55 0.43 -0.25 12.19
CA ALA A 55 1.41 0.58 12.89
C ALA A 55 0.97 2.05 13.04
N ILE A 56 -0.01 2.53 12.26
CA ILE A 56 -0.53 3.90 12.42
C ILE A 56 -1.15 4.11 13.81
N PRO A 57 -2.14 3.31 14.25
CA PRO A 57 -2.68 3.42 15.62
C PRO A 57 -1.84 2.66 16.66
N ALA A 58 -1.22 1.54 16.30
CA ALA A 58 -0.55 0.64 17.26
C ALA A 58 0.97 0.83 17.37
N ARG A 59 1.56 1.69 16.53
CA ARG A 59 3.00 1.98 16.49
C ARG A 59 3.83 0.70 16.39
N ASP A 60 4.96 0.67 17.09
CA ASP A 60 5.93 -0.42 17.17
C ASP A 60 5.35 -1.78 17.58
N TRP A 61 4.17 -1.82 18.22
CA TRP A 61 3.56 -3.07 18.67
C TRP A 61 2.99 -3.89 17.51
N ALA A 62 2.59 -3.24 16.43
CA ALA A 62 2.15 -3.93 15.22
C ALA A 62 3.31 -4.58 14.45
N ILE A 63 4.53 -4.06 14.60
CA ILE A 63 5.67 -4.40 13.75
C ILE A 63 6.34 -5.71 14.19
N SER A 64 6.43 -6.65 13.25
CA SER A 64 7.11 -7.94 13.39
C SER A 64 7.71 -8.39 12.05
N SER A 65 8.69 -9.30 12.09
CA SER A 65 9.29 -9.88 10.87
C SER A 65 8.33 -10.75 10.07
N GLU A 66 7.33 -11.30 10.75
CA GLU A 66 6.22 -12.05 10.16
C GLU A 66 4.91 -11.44 10.68
N PRO A 67 4.11 -10.80 9.82
CA PRO A 67 2.84 -10.19 10.24
C PRO A 67 1.91 -11.22 10.88
N SER A 68 1.51 -10.97 12.13
CA SER A 68 0.53 -11.83 12.82
C SER A 68 -0.89 -11.58 12.32
N TRP A 69 -1.79 -12.55 12.45
CA TRP A 69 -3.19 -12.37 12.09
C TRP A 69 -3.88 -11.24 12.86
N SER A 70 -3.55 -11.03 14.14
CA SER A 70 -4.11 -9.92 14.91
C SER A 70 -3.62 -8.56 14.40
N THR A 71 -2.35 -8.47 14.01
CA THR A 71 -1.78 -7.29 13.34
C THR A 71 -2.50 -7.02 12.02
N ILE A 72 -2.66 -8.03 11.16
CA ILE A 72 -3.35 -7.90 9.87
C ILE A 72 -4.79 -7.41 10.07
N LEU A 73 -5.53 -8.03 11.00
CA LEU A 73 -6.91 -7.63 11.31
C LEU A 73 -6.99 -6.20 11.86
N THR A 74 -6.01 -5.79 12.67
CA THR A 74 -5.92 -4.41 13.17
C THR A 74 -5.72 -3.42 12.02
N GLY A 75 -4.85 -3.74 11.07
CA GLY A 75 -4.62 -2.93 9.87
C GLY A 75 -5.87 -2.80 9.01
N ILE A 76 -6.55 -3.92 8.74
CA ILE A 76 -7.82 -3.93 8.01
C ILE A 76 -8.86 -3.10 8.74
N ALA A 77 -9.01 -3.27 10.06
CA ALA A 77 -9.99 -2.53 10.84
C ALA A 77 -9.71 -1.01 10.84
N PHE A 78 -8.45 -0.62 10.96
CA PHE A 78 -8.06 0.79 10.93
C PHE A 78 -8.27 1.42 9.56
N HIS A 79 -7.87 0.73 8.48
CA HIS A 79 -8.19 1.12 7.10
C HIS A 79 -9.69 1.29 6.91
N GLN A 80 -10.47 0.29 7.33
CA GLN A 80 -11.93 0.33 7.16
C GLN A 80 -12.58 1.47 7.93
N TRP A 81 -12.08 1.76 9.14
CA TRP A 81 -12.51 2.90 9.93
C TRP A 81 -12.20 4.24 9.23
N ALA A 82 -11.01 4.37 8.64
CA ALA A 82 -10.61 5.58 7.93
C ALA A 82 -11.52 5.85 6.71
N ASP A 83 -11.68 4.86 5.84
CA ASP A 83 -12.56 4.92 4.67
C ASP A 83 -14.03 5.19 5.04
N PHE A 84 -14.52 4.49 6.08
CA PHE A 84 -15.86 4.71 6.63
C PHE A 84 -16.04 6.16 7.09
N SER A 85 -15.04 6.70 7.79
CA SER A 85 -15.06 8.07 8.30
C SER A 85 -15.11 9.11 7.16
N TRP A 86 -14.38 8.89 6.07
CA TRP A 86 -14.46 9.79 4.90
C TRP A 86 -15.82 9.76 4.22
N ALA A 87 -16.50 8.60 4.17
CA ALA A 87 -17.87 8.54 3.66
C ALA A 87 -18.85 9.33 4.55
N LEU A 88 -18.68 9.27 5.88
CA LEU A 88 -19.45 10.09 6.83
C LEU A 88 -19.18 11.58 6.66
N VAL A 89 -17.93 11.99 6.42
CA VAL A 89 -17.64 13.40 6.14
C VAL A 89 -18.31 13.83 4.83
N PHE A 90 -18.17 13.03 3.77
CA PHE A 90 -18.70 13.40 2.45
C PHE A 90 -20.23 13.49 2.42
N PHE A 91 -20.96 12.55 3.02
CA PHE A 91 -22.43 12.51 2.95
C PHE A 91 -23.16 12.97 4.21
N GLY A 92 -22.48 12.99 5.36
CA GLY A 92 -22.98 13.51 6.63
C GLY A 92 -22.64 14.99 6.80
N VAL A 93 -21.35 15.30 7.04
CA VAL A 93 -20.88 16.68 7.29
C VAL A 93 -21.14 17.58 6.08
N LEU A 94 -20.75 17.14 4.89
CA LEU A 94 -20.99 17.86 3.64
C LEU A 94 -22.37 17.54 3.03
N GLY A 95 -23.25 16.87 3.78
CA GLY A 95 -24.55 16.38 3.33
C GLY A 95 -25.44 17.47 2.73
N ARG A 96 -25.36 18.72 3.21
CA ARG A 96 -26.14 19.84 2.64
C ARG A 96 -25.87 20.10 1.16
N TRP A 97 -24.72 19.67 0.65
CA TRP A 97 -24.35 19.81 -0.76
C TRP A 97 -24.35 18.48 -1.51
N THR A 98 -24.07 17.37 -0.81
CA THR A 98 -23.84 16.07 -1.45
C THR A 98 -25.03 15.13 -1.38
N ALA A 99 -25.92 15.27 -0.38
CA ALA A 99 -26.94 14.28 -0.08
C ALA A 99 -28.03 14.16 -1.16
N ASP A 100 -28.22 15.21 -1.97
CA ASP A 100 -29.23 15.29 -3.02
C ASP A 100 -28.72 15.00 -4.43
N LEU A 101 -27.41 14.79 -4.58
CA LEU A 101 -26.79 14.56 -5.88
C LEU A 101 -27.28 13.28 -6.56
N ARG A 102 -27.14 13.26 -7.89
CA ARG A 102 -27.41 12.08 -8.73
C ARG A 102 -26.19 11.15 -8.71
N PRO A 103 -26.36 9.83 -8.94
CA PRO A 103 -25.27 8.88 -8.89
C PRO A 103 -24.03 9.27 -9.71
N MET A 104 -24.23 9.81 -10.93
CA MET A 104 -23.09 10.24 -11.77
C MET A 104 -22.40 11.50 -11.29
N THR A 105 -23.16 12.45 -10.76
CA THR A 105 -22.55 13.64 -10.13
C THR A 105 -21.76 13.24 -8.89
N ILE A 106 -22.27 12.27 -8.11
CA ILE A 106 -21.53 11.70 -6.98
C ILE A 106 -20.22 11.09 -7.46
N LEU A 107 -20.23 10.23 -8.48
CA LEU A 107 -19.00 9.60 -8.98
C LEU A 107 -17.95 10.65 -9.40
N LEU A 108 -18.38 11.66 -10.17
CA LEU A 108 -17.49 12.72 -10.64
C LEU A 108 -16.87 13.54 -9.51
N LEU A 109 -17.59 13.74 -8.40
CA LEU A 109 -17.07 14.42 -7.21
C LEU A 109 -16.29 13.47 -6.28
N ALA A 110 -16.57 12.18 -6.31
CA ALA A 110 -15.90 11.18 -5.49
C ALA A 110 -14.43 11.00 -5.91
N LEU A 111 -14.09 11.19 -7.19
CA LEU A 111 -12.71 11.11 -7.67
C LEU A 111 -11.78 12.21 -7.08
N PRO A 112 -12.08 13.52 -7.19
CA PRO A 112 -11.30 14.54 -6.50
C PRO A 112 -11.40 14.42 -4.98
N TRP A 113 -12.49 13.87 -4.44
CA TRP A 113 -12.59 13.53 -3.02
C TRP A 113 -11.61 12.43 -2.59
N ALA A 114 -11.38 11.41 -3.42
CA ALA A 114 -10.38 10.38 -3.16
C ALA A 114 -8.97 10.98 -3.08
N VAL A 115 -8.65 11.90 -4.01
CA VAL A 115 -7.38 12.65 -3.99
C VAL A 115 -7.24 13.46 -2.71
N PHE A 116 -8.29 14.20 -2.33
CA PHE A 116 -8.29 15.01 -1.12
C PHE A 116 -8.13 14.15 0.15
N SER A 117 -8.96 13.12 0.32
CA SER A 117 -8.94 12.27 1.52
C SER A 117 -7.62 11.50 1.65
N SER A 118 -7.13 10.90 0.56
CA SER A 118 -5.83 10.24 0.54
C SER A 118 -4.69 11.22 0.81
N GLY A 119 -4.73 12.41 0.21
CA GLY A 119 -3.74 13.46 0.45
C GLY A 119 -3.75 13.93 1.91
N MET A 120 -4.93 14.11 2.49
CA MET A 120 -5.05 14.47 3.91
C MET A 120 -4.44 13.40 4.81
N GLU A 121 -4.69 12.12 4.56
CA GLU A 121 -4.08 11.05 5.34
C GLU A 121 -2.56 11.01 5.19
N TRP A 122 -2.09 11.02 3.95
CA TRP A 122 -0.69 10.82 3.64
C TRP A 122 0.17 12.04 3.98
N PHE A 123 -0.28 13.27 3.73
CA PHE A 123 0.53 14.46 4.01
C PHE A 123 0.36 15.02 5.42
N VAL A 124 -0.76 14.72 6.09
CA VAL A 124 -1.14 15.40 7.35
C VAL A 124 -1.49 14.40 8.45
N LEU A 125 -2.52 13.57 8.24
CA LEU A 125 -3.11 12.86 9.38
C LEU A 125 -2.19 11.81 9.97
N VAL A 126 -1.63 10.98 9.11
CA VAL A 126 -0.75 9.88 9.48
C VAL A 126 0.61 10.38 9.98
N PRO A 127 1.38 11.19 9.22
CA PRO A 127 2.72 11.57 9.66
C PRO A 127 2.75 12.70 10.70
N LEU A 128 1.71 13.55 10.80
CA LEU A 128 1.75 14.76 11.64
C LEU A 128 0.70 14.77 12.74
N PHE A 129 -0.60 14.74 12.46
CA PHE A 129 -1.64 14.85 13.48
C PHE A 129 -2.91 14.13 13.06
N PRO A 130 -3.48 13.21 13.85
CA PRO A 130 -3.19 12.93 15.26
C PRO A 130 -2.31 11.69 15.49
N PHE A 131 -1.70 11.12 14.44
CA PHE A 131 -0.98 9.84 14.59
C PHE A 131 0.52 10.00 14.85
N TRP A 132 1.17 11.03 14.28
CA TRP A 132 2.62 11.22 14.35
C TRP A 132 3.40 9.94 13.97
N GLN A 133 2.99 9.28 12.89
CA GLN A 133 3.57 8.04 12.39
C GLN A 133 4.16 8.25 10.98
N PRO A 134 5.40 8.76 10.87
CA PRO A 134 6.05 8.97 9.57
C PRO A 134 6.38 7.67 8.83
N LEU A 135 6.46 6.54 9.56
CA LEU A 135 6.74 5.21 9.05
C LEU A 135 5.90 4.85 7.83
N PHE A 136 4.58 5.05 7.91
CA PHE A 136 3.67 4.75 6.81
C PHE A 136 4.01 5.51 5.53
N THR A 137 4.23 6.83 5.64
CA THR A 137 4.53 7.69 4.47
C THR A 137 5.91 7.45 3.89
N LEU A 138 6.88 7.07 4.73
CA LEU A 138 8.22 6.73 4.29
C LEU A 138 8.28 5.34 3.68
N GLN A 139 7.41 4.42 4.12
CA GLN A 139 7.33 3.07 3.57
C GLN A 139 6.50 2.97 2.30
N GLN A 140 5.39 3.71 2.22
CA GLN A 140 4.46 3.58 1.10
C GLN A 140 4.41 4.87 0.26
N PRO A 141 4.67 4.79 -1.06
CA PRO A 141 4.48 5.94 -1.93
C PRO A 141 3.00 6.36 -1.98
N TYR A 142 2.76 7.67 -2.15
CA TYR A 142 1.42 8.28 -2.13
C TYR A 142 0.39 7.58 -3.02
N TRP A 143 0.82 7.09 -4.20
CA TRP A 143 -0.10 6.48 -5.16
C TRP A 143 -0.80 5.24 -4.59
N ILE A 144 -0.22 4.53 -3.62
CA ILE A 144 -0.85 3.37 -2.97
C ILE A 144 -2.11 3.82 -2.23
N GLY A 145 -2.00 4.82 -1.35
CA GLY A 145 -3.14 5.40 -0.66
C GLY A 145 -4.19 5.93 -1.63
N LEU A 146 -3.77 6.57 -2.73
CA LEU A 146 -4.70 7.08 -3.74
C LEU A 146 -5.50 5.97 -4.42
N LEU A 147 -4.89 4.82 -4.73
CA LEU A 147 -5.59 3.66 -5.30
C LEU A 147 -6.63 3.09 -4.33
N VAL A 148 -6.29 3.02 -3.04
CA VAL A 148 -7.18 2.55 -1.98
C VAL A 148 -8.40 3.45 -1.86
N HIS A 149 -8.18 4.77 -1.69
CA HIS A 149 -9.28 5.75 -1.60
C HIS A 149 -10.09 5.82 -2.90
N GLY A 150 -9.45 5.69 -4.06
CA GLY A 150 -10.12 5.62 -5.35
C GLY A 150 -11.07 4.43 -5.44
N SER A 151 -10.62 3.25 -4.97
CA SER A 151 -11.43 2.03 -4.91
C SER A 151 -12.63 2.18 -3.97
N SER A 152 -12.48 2.90 -2.86
CA SER A 152 -13.60 3.23 -1.97
C SER A 152 -14.58 4.21 -2.63
N ALA A 153 -14.04 5.29 -3.21
CA ALA A 153 -14.81 6.38 -3.82
C ALA A 153 -15.68 5.91 -5.00
N VAL A 154 -15.26 4.92 -5.79
CA VAL A 154 -16.10 4.39 -6.89
C VAL A 154 -17.39 3.74 -6.39
N MET A 155 -17.50 3.41 -5.10
CA MET A 155 -18.73 2.88 -4.49
C MET A 155 -19.69 3.97 -4.02
N TYR A 156 -19.25 5.22 -3.91
CA TYR A 156 -20.07 6.33 -3.39
C TYR A 156 -21.41 6.55 -4.14
N PRO A 157 -21.53 6.31 -5.46
CA PRO A 157 -22.81 6.44 -6.17
C PRO A 157 -23.95 5.59 -5.58
N LEU A 158 -23.64 4.53 -4.82
CA LEU A 158 -24.66 3.72 -4.13
C LEU A 158 -25.44 4.52 -3.08
N PHE A 159 -24.87 5.60 -2.53
CA PHE A 159 -25.56 6.50 -1.60
C PHE A 159 -26.90 7.01 -2.15
N ALA A 160 -26.97 7.28 -3.46
CA ALA A 160 -28.17 7.80 -4.11
C ALA A 160 -29.39 6.88 -3.93
N ARG A 161 -29.15 5.57 -3.80
CA ARG A 161 -30.17 4.57 -3.45
C ARG A 161 -30.33 4.42 -1.94
N LEU A 162 -29.22 4.33 -1.20
CA LEU A 162 -29.22 4.07 0.26
C LEU A 162 -29.93 5.17 1.07
N ARG A 163 -29.94 6.41 0.59
CA ARG A 163 -30.65 7.54 1.23
C ARG A 163 -32.18 7.39 1.27
N TRP A 164 -32.76 6.42 0.56
CA TRP A 164 -34.19 6.15 0.56
C TRP A 164 -34.53 4.95 1.43
N ARG A 165 -35.73 4.95 2.03
CA ARG A 165 -36.25 3.72 2.65
C ARG A 165 -36.45 2.65 1.57
N HIS A 166 -36.39 1.38 1.95
CA HIS A 166 -36.53 0.26 1.02
C HIS A 166 -37.78 0.41 0.14
N GLY A 167 -37.64 0.17 -1.16
CA GLY A 167 -38.71 0.32 -2.15
C GLY A 167 -39.03 1.75 -2.61
N ASN A 168 -38.49 2.80 -1.95
CA ASN A 168 -38.85 4.20 -2.24
C ASN A 168 -37.85 4.94 -3.14
N ALA A 169 -36.72 4.33 -3.49
CA ALA A 169 -35.73 4.96 -4.36
C ALA A 169 -36.27 5.16 -5.79
N PRO A 170 -35.93 6.28 -6.47
CA PRO A 170 -36.32 6.50 -7.86
C PRO A 170 -35.84 5.35 -8.76
N ARG A 171 -36.71 4.90 -9.69
CA ARG A 171 -36.39 3.79 -10.62
C ARG A 171 -35.07 3.97 -11.38
N ARG A 172 -34.73 5.22 -11.72
CA ARG A 172 -33.46 5.57 -12.38
C ARG A 172 -32.26 5.28 -11.49
N ASP A 173 -32.29 5.69 -10.22
CA ASP A 173 -31.20 5.48 -9.26
C ASP A 173 -31.05 3.98 -8.96
N VAL A 174 -32.16 3.24 -8.87
CA VAL A 174 -32.15 1.77 -8.72
C VAL A 174 -31.49 1.08 -9.92
N ARG A 175 -31.89 1.44 -11.15
CA ARG A 175 -31.29 0.86 -12.38
C ARG A 175 -29.78 1.13 -12.45
N PHE A 176 -29.37 2.37 -12.18
CA PHE A 176 -27.97 2.75 -12.16
C PHE A 176 -27.19 1.93 -11.12
N THR A 177 -27.65 1.93 -9.87
CA THR A 177 -26.93 1.27 -8.78
C THR A 177 -26.91 -0.25 -8.93
N ASN A 178 -27.94 -0.89 -9.49
CA ASN A 178 -27.90 -2.31 -9.83
C ASN A 178 -26.78 -2.61 -10.83
N ALA A 179 -26.73 -1.87 -11.95
CA ALA A 179 -25.68 -2.06 -12.94
C ALA A 179 -24.28 -1.83 -12.33
N TRP A 180 -24.14 -0.83 -11.47
CA TRP A 180 -22.89 -0.52 -10.78
C TRP A 180 -22.44 -1.62 -9.82
N ILE A 181 -23.35 -2.15 -8.99
CA ILE A 181 -23.09 -3.27 -8.09
C ILE A 181 -22.70 -4.51 -8.89
N THR A 182 -23.41 -4.82 -9.97
CA THR A 182 -23.05 -5.94 -10.84
C THR A 182 -21.64 -5.79 -11.41
N GLY A 183 -21.26 -4.59 -11.87
CA GLY A 183 -19.91 -4.30 -12.33
C GLY A 183 -18.85 -4.45 -11.23
N ALA A 184 -19.13 -3.92 -10.02
CA ALA A 184 -18.23 -4.03 -8.87
C ALA A 184 -18.01 -5.49 -8.44
N LEU A 185 -19.08 -6.29 -8.38
CA LEU A 185 -18.99 -7.73 -8.07
C LEU A 185 -18.23 -8.49 -9.16
N ALA A 186 -18.48 -8.18 -10.44
CA ALA A 186 -17.72 -8.77 -11.54
C ALA A 186 -16.23 -8.44 -11.44
N ALA A 187 -15.86 -7.20 -11.08
CA ALA A 187 -14.48 -6.82 -10.87
C ALA A 187 -13.84 -7.60 -9.72
N VAL A 188 -14.54 -7.77 -8.58
CA VAL A 188 -14.05 -8.60 -7.46
C VAL A 188 -13.86 -10.05 -7.88
N VAL A 189 -14.79 -10.62 -8.64
CA VAL A 189 -14.66 -12.00 -9.15
C VAL A 189 -13.44 -12.11 -10.07
N VAL A 190 -13.26 -11.19 -11.03
CA VAL A 190 -12.11 -11.18 -11.95
C VAL A 190 -10.80 -11.06 -11.18
N LEU A 191 -10.70 -10.11 -10.24
CA LEU A 191 -9.51 -9.95 -9.40
C LEU A 191 -9.27 -11.19 -8.53
N GLY A 192 -10.33 -11.80 -8.00
CA GLY A 192 -10.26 -13.04 -7.23
C GLY A 192 -9.76 -14.23 -8.05
N THR A 193 -10.23 -14.35 -9.29
CA THR A 193 -9.76 -15.35 -10.25
C THR A 193 -8.30 -15.14 -10.58
N ILE A 194 -7.89 -13.91 -10.94
CA ILE A 194 -6.48 -13.58 -11.19
C ILE A 194 -5.63 -13.89 -9.96
N ALA A 195 -6.09 -13.52 -8.77
CA ALA A 195 -5.39 -13.78 -7.53
C ALA A 195 -5.19 -15.27 -7.26
N PHE A 196 -6.24 -16.05 -7.47
CA PHE A 196 -6.21 -17.50 -7.28
C PHE A 196 -5.25 -18.18 -8.26
N PHE A 197 -5.33 -17.88 -9.55
CA PHE A 197 -4.39 -18.46 -10.53
C PHE A 197 -2.96 -17.96 -10.32
N GLY A 198 -2.79 -16.66 -10.01
CA GLY A 198 -1.51 -16.05 -9.70
C GLY A 198 -0.80 -16.71 -8.53
N SER A 199 -1.52 -17.12 -7.47
CA SER A 199 -0.92 -17.84 -6.33
C SER A 199 -0.52 -19.29 -6.64
N HIS A 200 -0.85 -19.80 -7.83
CA HIS A 200 -0.49 -21.12 -8.32
C HIS A 200 0.52 -21.04 -9.49
N GLY A 201 1.26 -19.94 -9.61
CA GLY A 201 2.26 -19.76 -10.67
C GLY A 201 1.67 -19.42 -12.04
N HIS A 202 0.43 -18.93 -12.09
CA HIS A 202 -0.25 -18.52 -13.31
C HIS A 202 -0.67 -17.06 -13.25
N GLU A 203 0.30 -16.15 -13.06
CA GLU A 203 0.05 -14.71 -13.18
C GLU A 203 -0.31 -14.28 -14.60
N LEU A 204 -0.87 -13.06 -14.72
CA LEU A 204 -1.10 -12.47 -16.03
C LEU A 204 0.20 -12.44 -16.85
N PRO A 205 0.14 -12.68 -18.17
CA PRO A 205 1.33 -12.78 -19.03
C PRO A 205 2.28 -11.59 -18.88
N TRP A 206 3.58 -11.84 -19.04
CA TRP A 206 4.60 -10.79 -19.10
C TRP A 206 4.34 -9.81 -20.27
N MET A 207 4.47 -8.51 -20.00
CA MET A 207 4.16 -7.41 -20.94
C MET A 207 5.34 -6.44 -21.13
N GLY A 208 6.56 -6.84 -20.76
CA GLY A 208 7.76 -6.04 -20.95
C GLY A 208 8.27 -6.01 -22.40
N ARG A 209 9.25 -5.14 -22.67
CA ARG A 209 9.96 -5.07 -23.96
C ARG A 209 11.42 -5.48 -23.87
N ASP A 210 11.93 -5.71 -22.67
CA ASP A 210 13.31 -6.09 -22.40
C ASP A 210 13.32 -7.23 -21.39
N ARG A 211 13.25 -8.46 -21.91
CA ARG A 211 13.14 -9.68 -21.09
C ARG A 211 14.40 -9.93 -20.29
N ASP A 212 15.57 -9.69 -20.90
CA ASP A 212 16.86 -9.93 -20.28
C ASP A 212 17.06 -8.98 -19.10
N GLN A 213 16.72 -7.70 -19.26
CA GLN A 213 16.78 -6.74 -18.16
C GLN A 213 15.82 -7.10 -17.02
N ASP A 214 14.59 -7.50 -17.32
CA ASP A 214 13.61 -7.92 -16.30
C ASP A 214 14.11 -9.15 -15.54
N GLN A 215 14.68 -10.13 -16.24
CA GLN A 215 15.27 -11.32 -15.63
C GLN A 215 16.49 -10.96 -14.76
N THR A 216 17.39 -10.10 -15.26
CA THR A 216 18.54 -9.62 -14.49
C THR A 216 18.10 -8.88 -13.24
N TYR A 217 17.13 -7.97 -13.33
CA TYR A 217 16.65 -7.21 -12.17
C TYR A 217 16.01 -8.11 -11.13
N ILE A 218 15.12 -9.03 -11.53
CA ILE A 218 14.47 -9.96 -10.61
C ILE A 218 15.52 -10.83 -9.90
N ARG A 219 16.45 -11.45 -10.64
CA ARG A 219 17.54 -12.26 -10.05
C ARG A 219 18.39 -11.45 -9.07
N HIS A 220 18.85 -10.27 -9.52
CA HIS A 220 19.76 -9.45 -8.74
C HIS A 220 19.10 -8.89 -7.50
N MET A 221 17.88 -8.34 -7.61
CA MET A 221 17.17 -7.79 -6.45
C MET A 221 16.77 -8.88 -5.47
N THR A 222 16.40 -10.08 -5.93
CA THR A 222 16.15 -11.22 -5.05
C THR A 222 17.38 -11.59 -4.22
N ALA A 223 18.55 -11.69 -4.87
CA ALA A 223 19.81 -11.97 -4.19
C ALA A 223 20.23 -10.85 -3.23
N HIS A 224 20.02 -9.59 -3.63
CA HIS A 224 20.29 -8.40 -2.80
C HIS A 224 19.39 -8.37 -1.56
N HIS A 225 18.09 -8.57 -1.72
CA HIS A 225 17.15 -8.72 -0.61
C HIS A 225 17.44 -9.93 0.27
N ALA A 226 17.91 -11.05 -0.27
CA ALA A 226 18.30 -12.20 0.56
C ALA A 226 19.42 -11.84 1.56
N GLN A 227 20.42 -11.07 1.12
CA GLN A 227 21.45 -10.54 2.02
C GLN A 227 20.90 -9.45 2.96
N GLY A 228 20.03 -8.58 2.46
CA GLY A 228 19.35 -7.56 3.26
C GLY A 228 18.51 -8.15 4.40
N ILE A 229 17.77 -9.23 4.15
CA ILE A 229 17.00 -10.00 5.13
C ILE A 229 17.94 -10.61 6.19
N GLU A 230 19.06 -11.20 5.77
CA GLU A 230 20.05 -11.75 6.71
C GLU A 230 20.60 -10.65 7.62
N LEU A 231 20.99 -9.51 7.05
CA LEU A 231 21.48 -8.36 7.80
C LEU A 231 20.41 -7.82 8.74
N ALA A 232 19.17 -7.65 8.26
CA ALA A 232 18.05 -7.14 9.05
C ALA A 232 17.68 -8.08 10.20
N ARG A 233 17.81 -9.41 10.05
CA ARG A 233 17.67 -10.36 11.18
C ARG A 233 18.71 -10.12 12.26
N VAL A 234 19.98 -9.88 11.87
CA VAL A 234 21.04 -9.51 12.83
C VAL A 234 20.66 -8.21 13.56
N GLY A 235 20.12 -7.23 12.85
CA GLY A 235 19.58 -5.99 13.44
C GLY A 235 18.44 -6.24 14.43
N ALA A 236 17.45 -7.04 14.04
CA ALA A 236 16.30 -7.38 14.88
C ALA A 236 16.68 -8.13 16.17
N GLU A 237 17.78 -8.89 16.14
CA GLU A 237 18.30 -9.63 17.29
C GLU A 237 19.19 -8.78 18.22
N ARG A 238 20.02 -7.90 17.66
CA ARG A 238 21.14 -7.28 18.39
C ARG A 238 21.03 -5.78 18.62
N ALA A 239 20.15 -5.08 17.89
CA ALA A 239 20.03 -3.63 18.04
C ALA A 239 19.67 -3.24 19.48
N GLN A 240 20.38 -2.25 20.02
CA GLN A 240 20.15 -1.73 21.36
C GLN A 240 19.01 -0.70 21.36
N ASP A 241 18.89 0.11 20.31
CA ASP A 241 17.76 0.99 20.06
C ASP A 241 16.50 0.16 19.72
N PRO A 242 15.43 0.24 20.55
CA PRO A 242 14.17 -0.44 20.28
C PRO A 242 13.54 -0.04 18.94
N HIS A 243 13.70 1.22 18.50
CA HIS A 243 13.15 1.68 17.24
C HIS A 243 13.90 1.04 16.07
N LEU A 244 15.23 1.07 16.09
CA LEU A 244 16.06 0.41 15.09
C LEU A 244 15.78 -1.10 15.00
N ARG A 245 15.58 -1.76 16.14
CA ARG A 245 15.19 -3.18 16.19
C ARG A 245 13.86 -3.45 15.48
N LYS A 246 12.87 -2.58 15.68
CA LYS A 246 11.55 -2.70 15.04
C LYS A 246 11.61 -2.38 13.55
N LEU A 247 12.39 -1.38 13.17
CA LEU A 247 12.66 -1.09 11.77
C LEU A 247 13.35 -2.27 11.08
N ALA A 248 14.31 -2.93 11.72
CA ALA A 248 14.95 -4.13 11.19
C ALA A 248 13.96 -5.31 11.03
N MET A 249 13.02 -5.49 11.97
CA MET A 249 11.92 -6.46 11.79
C MET A 249 11.05 -6.13 10.59
N MET A 250 10.73 -4.85 10.37
CA MET A 250 9.97 -4.40 9.20
C MET A 250 10.71 -4.69 7.89
N MET A 251 12.02 -4.41 7.82
CA MET A 251 12.87 -4.72 6.65
C MET A 251 12.88 -6.22 6.34
N VAL A 252 12.90 -7.10 7.37
CA VAL A 252 12.78 -8.55 7.15
C VAL A 252 11.43 -8.88 6.50
N ALA A 253 10.33 -8.31 7.02
CA ALA A 253 8.99 -8.59 6.53
C ALA A 253 8.79 -8.12 5.09
N SER A 254 9.17 -6.87 4.78
CA SER A 254 8.99 -6.28 3.46
C SER A 254 9.83 -6.99 2.39
N GLN A 255 11.14 -7.09 2.59
CA GLN A 255 12.03 -7.73 1.61
C GLN A 255 11.71 -9.22 1.42
N SER A 256 11.25 -9.92 2.47
CA SER A 256 10.77 -11.30 2.30
C SER A 256 9.48 -11.37 1.48
N GLY A 257 8.57 -10.40 1.63
CA GLY A 257 7.36 -10.28 0.81
C GLY A 257 7.68 -9.96 -0.65
N GLU A 258 8.61 -9.04 -0.88
CA GLU A 258 9.08 -8.66 -2.22
C GLU A 258 9.74 -9.86 -2.92
N ASN A 259 10.60 -10.62 -2.23
CA ASN A 259 11.19 -11.84 -2.78
C ASN A 259 10.14 -12.89 -3.18
N ARG A 260 9.11 -13.12 -2.37
CA ARG A 260 8.01 -14.03 -2.74
C ARG A 260 7.29 -13.59 -4.01
N ILE A 261 7.13 -12.28 -4.20
CA ILE A 261 6.50 -11.75 -5.42
C ILE A 261 7.41 -11.95 -6.63
N PHE A 262 8.71 -11.65 -6.48
CA PHE A 262 9.71 -11.90 -7.52
C PHE A 262 9.76 -13.38 -7.94
N GLU A 263 9.79 -14.29 -6.98
CA GLU A 263 9.75 -15.74 -7.22
C GLU A 263 8.47 -16.15 -7.96
N ASN A 264 7.30 -15.67 -7.52
CA ASN A 264 6.04 -16.00 -8.16
C ASN A 264 5.92 -15.44 -9.59
N TRP A 265 6.37 -14.20 -9.81
CA TRP A 265 6.44 -13.60 -11.13
C TRP A 265 7.42 -14.34 -12.03
N TRP A 266 8.59 -14.72 -11.51
CA TRP A 266 9.55 -15.52 -12.26
C TRP A 266 8.93 -16.84 -12.73
N LEU A 267 8.33 -17.60 -11.81
CA LEU A 267 7.65 -18.87 -12.11
C LEU A 267 6.53 -18.72 -13.15
N SER A 268 5.84 -17.57 -13.14
CA SER A 268 4.71 -17.33 -14.04
C SER A 268 5.14 -16.81 -15.43
N TRP A 269 6.26 -16.09 -15.51
CA TRP A 269 6.67 -15.36 -16.72
C TRP A 269 7.78 -16.06 -17.50
N PHE A 270 8.57 -16.89 -16.83
CA PHE A 270 9.77 -17.50 -17.38
C PHE A 270 9.72 -19.02 -17.22
N ASP A 271 10.01 -19.74 -18.31
CA ASP A 271 9.91 -21.20 -18.37
C ASP A 271 11.12 -21.93 -17.75
N THR A 272 11.84 -21.28 -16.84
CA THR A 272 13.06 -21.80 -16.22
C THR A 272 13.02 -21.57 -14.72
N GLU A 273 13.75 -22.37 -13.95
CA GLU A 273 14.05 -22.01 -12.56
C GLU A 273 14.89 -20.74 -12.52
N MET A 274 14.78 -19.96 -11.44
CA MET A 274 15.55 -18.73 -11.27
C MET A 274 17.01 -19.08 -10.96
N PRO A 275 17.98 -18.77 -11.84
CA PRO A 275 19.37 -19.10 -11.58
C PRO A 275 19.93 -18.23 -10.47
N ASP A 276 20.70 -18.84 -9.57
CA ASP A 276 21.49 -18.11 -8.58
C ASP A 276 22.41 -17.09 -9.25
N CYS A 277 22.64 -15.96 -8.58
CA CYS A 277 23.66 -15.01 -9.02
C CYS A 277 25.06 -15.55 -8.74
N SER A 278 25.97 -15.43 -9.70
CA SER A 278 27.38 -15.79 -9.56
C SER A 278 28.09 -14.90 -8.52
N THR A 279 29.31 -15.30 -8.13
CA THR A 279 30.14 -14.47 -7.24
C THR A 279 30.47 -13.12 -7.89
N GLU A 280 30.74 -13.09 -9.19
CA GLU A 280 31.01 -11.88 -9.96
C GLU A 280 29.76 -10.99 -10.05
N GLU A 281 28.59 -11.57 -10.35
CA GLU A 281 27.32 -10.82 -10.37
C GLU A 281 27.08 -10.15 -9.02
N ARG A 282 27.21 -10.89 -7.91
CA ARG A 282 27.05 -10.35 -6.54
C ARG A 282 28.08 -9.26 -6.21
N ALA A 283 29.34 -9.45 -6.60
CA ALA A 283 30.40 -8.47 -6.36
C ALA A 283 30.18 -7.16 -7.15
N ALA A 284 29.54 -7.23 -8.31
CA ALA A 284 29.18 -6.07 -9.11
C ALA A 284 27.92 -5.34 -8.60
N MET A 285 27.09 -5.99 -7.78
CA MET A 285 25.88 -5.36 -7.24
C MET A 285 26.23 -4.21 -6.29
N PRO A 286 25.66 -3.01 -6.51
CA PRO A 286 25.91 -1.87 -5.66
C PRO A 286 25.46 -2.14 -4.23
N GLY A 287 26.28 -1.79 -3.24
CA GLY A 287 25.93 -1.91 -1.82
C GLY A 287 25.90 -3.34 -1.27
N PHE A 288 26.13 -4.37 -2.09
CA PHE A 288 26.25 -5.74 -1.63
C PHE A 288 27.48 -5.89 -0.71
N LEU A 289 27.33 -6.62 0.38
CA LEU A 289 28.37 -6.84 1.37
C LEU A 289 29.28 -7.99 0.96
N VAL A 290 30.57 -7.82 1.19
CA VAL A 290 31.53 -8.93 1.15
C VAL A 290 31.45 -9.75 2.44
N PRO A 291 31.86 -11.04 2.44
CA PRO A 291 31.77 -11.90 3.63
C PRO A 291 32.47 -11.35 4.89
N ALA A 292 33.52 -10.54 4.73
CA ALA A 292 34.20 -9.90 5.85
C ALA A 292 33.31 -8.87 6.57
N GLU A 293 32.53 -8.09 5.83
CA GLU A 293 31.60 -7.09 6.39
C GLU A 293 30.44 -7.77 7.12
N MET A 294 29.89 -8.85 6.55
CA MET A 294 28.86 -9.66 7.22
C MET A 294 29.36 -10.27 8.53
N ARG A 295 30.63 -10.70 8.59
CA ARG A 295 31.24 -11.15 9.86
C ARG A 295 31.40 -9.99 10.84
N GLN A 296 31.87 -8.83 10.36
CA GLN A 296 32.10 -7.66 11.19
C GLN A 296 30.83 -7.24 11.95
N ILE A 297 29.70 -7.11 11.27
CA ILE A 297 28.43 -6.73 11.92
C ILE A 297 27.94 -7.80 12.90
N ARG A 298 28.08 -9.09 12.56
CA ARG A 298 27.73 -10.22 13.44
C ARG A 298 28.57 -10.28 14.71
N THR A 299 29.79 -9.75 14.69
CA THR A 299 30.70 -9.77 15.85
C THR A 299 30.89 -8.41 16.50
N ALA A 300 30.19 -7.38 16.02
CA ALA A 300 30.36 -6.02 16.53
C ALA A 300 30.03 -5.92 18.02
N PRO A 301 30.85 -5.22 18.83
CA PRO A 301 30.55 -4.94 20.23
C PRO A 301 29.17 -4.28 20.38
N PRO A 302 28.39 -4.59 21.44
CA PRO A 302 27.03 -4.07 21.59
C PRO A 302 26.92 -2.53 21.54
N ASP A 303 27.91 -1.82 22.08
CA ASP A 303 28.00 -0.36 22.10
C ASP A 303 28.31 0.28 20.73
N GLN A 304 28.78 -0.52 19.78
CA GLN A 304 29.10 -0.08 18.41
C GLN A 304 28.13 -0.65 17.37
N PHE A 305 27.29 -1.60 17.76
CA PHE A 305 26.45 -2.37 16.85
C PHE A 305 25.47 -1.49 16.07
N ASP A 306 24.70 -0.63 16.75
CA ASP A 306 23.64 0.18 16.13
C ASP A 306 24.20 1.13 15.07
N ALA A 307 25.30 1.83 15.39
CA ALA A 307 25.95 2.74 14.47
C ALA A 307 26.48 2.01 13.22
N LEU A 308 27.13 0.86 13.42
CA LEU A 308 27.63 0.04 12.33
C LEU A 308 26.48 -0.54 11.49
N PHE A 309 25.39 -0.98 12.12
CA PHE A 309 24.20 -1.48 11.42
C PHE A 309 23.59 -0.40 10.55
N VAL A 310 23.38 0.81 11.09
CA VAL A 310 22.83 1.96 10.33
C VAL A 310 23.74 2.30 9.15
N GLU A 311 25.05 2.33 9.34
CA GLU A 311 26.01 2.61 8.26
C GLU A 311 25.92 1.57 7.14
N ILE A 312 26.03 0.28 7.50
CA ILE A 312 26.05 -0.83 6.55
C ILE A 312 24.71 -0.97 5.84
N MET A 313 23.60 -0.98 6.58
CA MET A 313 22.26 -1.13 6.01
C MET A 313 21.92 0.08 5.12
N SER A 314 22.31 1.30 5.51
CA SER A 314 22.14 2.47 4.64
C SER A 314 22.91 2.31 3.32
N ARG A 315 24.15 1.83 3.35
CA ARG A 315 24.93 1.55 2.13
C ARG A 315 24.27 0.47 1.27
N HIS A 316 23.75 -0.58 1.90
CA HIS A 316 23.03 -1.66 1.23
C HIS A 316 21.77 -1.12 0.55
N HIS A 317 20.92 -0.38 1.26
CA HIS A 317 19.70 0.25 0.71
C HIS A 317 20.00 1.23 -0.43
N ARG A 318 21.05 2.05 -0.35
CA ARG A 318 21.49 2.89 -1.49
C ARG A 318 21.82 2.06 -2.73
N GLY A 319 22.32 0.85 -2.53
CA GLY A 319 22.51 -0.13 -3.60
C GLY A 319 21.21 -0.56 -4.26
N ALA A 320 20.25 -1.00 -3.44
CA ALA A 320 18.91 -1.40 -3.90
C ALA A 320 18.19 -0.23 -4.61
N VAL A 321 18.27 0.99 -4.07
CA VAL A 321 17.68 2.20 -4.68
C VAL A 321 18.25 2.44 -6.08
N ARG A 322 19.57 2.32 -6.27
CA ARG A 322 20.20 2.48 -7.60
C ARG A 322 19.72 1.43 -8.60
N MET A 323 19.61 0.16 -8.19
CA MET A 323 19.08 -0.91 -9.04
C MET A 323 17.61 -0.69 -9.39
N ALA A 324 16.80 -0.30 -8.40
CA ALA A 324 15.38 -0.02 -8.58
C ALA A 324 15.12 1.22 -9.45
N ASP A 325 15.97 2.25 -9.36
CA ASP A 325 15.90 3.45 -10.20
C ASP A 325 16.21 3.14 -11.69
N GLN A 326 17.18 2.26 -11.94
CA GLN A 326 17.45 1.75 -13.30
C GLN A 326 16.25 0.99 -13.87
N MET A 327 15.64 0.11 -13.08
CA MET A 327 14.46 -0.65 -13.49
C MET A 327 13.25 0.26 -13.72
N TRP A 328 13.00 1.23 -12.84
CA TRP A 328 11.91 2.19 -13.00
C TRP A 328 11.95 2.96 -14.34
N ARG A 329 13.16 3.37 -14.76
CA ARG A 329 13.42 4.10 -16.00
C ARG A 329 13.47 3.22 -17.25
N SER A 330 13.37 1.91 -17.10
CA SER A 330 13.51 0.99 -18.21
C SER A 330 12.23 0.81 -19.04
N SER A 331 12.31 -0.03 -20.08
CA SER A 331 11.18 -0.47 -20.91
C SER A 331 10.66 -1.88 -20.53
N GLY A 332 10.98 -2.36 -19.33
CA GLY A 332 10.53 -3.65 -18.84
C GLY A 332 9.05 -3.73 -18.47
N ASP A 333 8.64 -4.85 -17.88
CA ASP A 333 7.24 -5.09 -17.50
C ASP A 333 6.71 -3.95 -16.62
N PRO A 334 5.54 -3.35 -16.94
CA PRO A 334 4.99 -2.25 -16.16
C PRO A 334 4.81 -2.57 -14.67
N ARG A 335 4.49 -3.81 -14.31
CA ARG A 335 4.33 -4.23 -12.91
C ARG A 335 5.68 -4.26 -12.19
N LEU A 336 6.71 -4.75 -12.86
CA LEU A 336 8.07 -4.76 -12.32
C LEU A 336 8.60 -3.35 -12.11
N ARG A 337 8.28 -2.42 -13.02
CA ARG A 337 8.61 -1.00 -12.88
C ARG A 337 7.87 -0.35 -11.71
N VAL A 338 6.58 -0.64 -11.52
CA VAL A 338 5.80 -0.16 -10.37
C VAL A 338 6.39 -0.68 -9.05
N MET A 339 6.76 -1.95 -8.99
CA MET A 339 7.44 -2.53 -7.82
C MET A 339 8.78 -1.86 -7.56
N ALA A 340 9.59 -1.63 -8.59
CA ALA A 340 10.86 -0.91 -8.46
C ALA A 340 10.65 0.54 -7.95
N HIS A 341 9.57 1.22 -8.37
CA HIS A 341 9.19 2.53 -7.81
C HIS A 341 8.81 2.46 -6.32
N ALA A 342 8.14 1.39 -5.90
CA ALA A 342 7.83 1.16 -4.49
C ALA A 342 9.11 0.87 -3.67
N ILE A 343 9.96 -0.07 -4.12
CA ILE A 343 11.23 -0.43 -3.46
C ILE A 343 12.12 0.79 -3.27
N ARG A 344 12.33 1.60 -4.32
CA ARG A 344 13.15 2.81 -4.20
C ARG A 344 12.57 3.81 -3.21
N HIS A 345 11.23 3.92 -3.11
CA HIS A 345 10.59 4.84 -2.16
C HIS A 345 10.77 4.35 -0.72
N GLU A 346 10.44 3.08 -0.48
CA GLU A 346 10.57 2.35 0.78
C GLU A 346 12.00 2.42 1.32
N GLN A 347 12.98 1.99 0.53
CA GLN A 347 14.38 1.88 0.97
C GLN A 347 15.03 3.26 1.22
N GLN A 348 14.63 4.31 0.49
CA GLN A 348 15.02 5.69 0.82
C GLN A 348 14.37 6.16 2.13
N GLY A 349 13.12 5.75 2.37
CA GLY A 349 12.41 6.01 3.61
C GLY A 349 13.07 5.35 4.83
N GLU A 350 13.47 4.08 4.68
CA GLU A 350 14.19 3.31 5.70
C GLU A 350 15.54 3.92 6.05
N ILE A 351 16.29 4.43 5.06
CA ILE A 351 17.49 5.24 5.30
C ILE A 351 17.15 6.47 6.16
N GLY A 352 16.09 7.20 5.82
CA GLY A 352 15.63 8.35 6.59
C GLY A 352 15.25 7.98 8.03
N LEU A 353 14.52 6.88 8.23
CA LEU A 353 14.12 6.39 9.55
C LEU A 353 15.33 5.98 10.41
N MET A 354 16.29 5.25 9.84
CA MET A 354 17.55 4.93 10.51
C MET A 354 18.34 6.17 10.93
N GLN A 355 18.17 7.28 10.20
CA GLN A 355 18.79 8.58 10.50
C GLN A 355 17.92 9.48 11.39
N GLY A 356 16.78 8.99 11.88
CA GLY A 356 15.90 9.71 12.81
C GLY A 356 14.99 10.77 12.15
N VAL A 357 14.78 10.71 10.83
CA VAL A 357 13.87 11.62 10.13
C VAL A 357 12.43 11.42 10.62
N SER A 358 11.78 12.49 11.05
CA SER A 358 10.43 12.47 11.62
C SER A 358 9.62 13.73 11.30
N GLY A 359 8.33 13.72 11.64
CA GLY A 359 7.43 14.87 11.50
C GLY A 359 7.41 15.46 10.08
N VAL A 360 7.50 16.80 9.97
CA VAL A 360 7.47 17.50 8.68
C VAL A 360 8.66 17.15 7.79
N ALA A 361 9.83 16.86 8.39
CA ALA A 361 11.00 16.42 7.64
C ALA A 361 10.76 15.05 6.99
N ALA A 362 10.05 14.14 7.65
CA ALA A 362 9.64 12.87 7.08
C ALA A 362 8.69 13.04 5.90
N VAL A 363 7.68 13.91 6.02
CA VAL A 363 6.75 14.21 4.89
C VAL A 363 7.52 14.76 3.70
N THR A 364 8.44 15.70 3.94
CA THR A 364 9.27 16.30 2.89
C THR A 364 10.15 15.26 2.21
N THR A 365 10.77 14.37 3.00
CA THR A 365 11.62 13.28 2.52
C THR A 365 10.79 12.30 1.68
N ALA A 366 9.65 11.86 2.19
CA ALA A 366 8.75 10.95 1.48
C ALA A 366 8.29 11.55 0.14
N VAL A 367 7.94 12.84 0.08
CA VAL A 367 7.58 13.53 -1.18
C VAL A 367 8.73 13.49 -2.17
N ARG A 368 9.95 13.82 -1.73
CA ARG A 368 11.12 13.79 -2.60
C ARG A 368 11.39 12.37 -3.12
N ASN A 369 11.21 11.35 -2.28
CA ASN A 369 11.45 9.95 -2.64
C ASN A 369 10.56 9.48 -3.81
N MET A 370 9.36 10.05 -3.97
CA MET A 370 8.47 9.71 -5.09
C MET A 370 9.01 10.12 -6.46
N PHE A 371 9.72 11.26 -6.53
CA PHE A 371 10.10 11.89 -7.80
C PHE A 371 11.58 11.74 -8.14
N GLY A 372 12.42 11.47 -7.15
CA GLY A 372 13.88 11.48 -7.30
C GLY A 372 14.55 10.38 -6.50
N ASP A 373 15.81 10.14 -6.84
CA ASP A 373 16.75 9.39 -6.01
C ASP A 373 17.49 10.44 -5.17
N ASN A 374 17.15 10.51 -3.89
CA ASN A 374 17.66 11.52 -2.95
C ASN A 374 18.78 10.98 -2.08
N VAL A 375 19.28 9.78 -2.37
CA VAL A 375 20.34 9.14 -1.58
C VAL A 375 21.70 9.15 -2.29
N ASN A 376 21.80 9.87 -3.41
CA ASN A 376 23.05 10.18 -4.13
C ASN A 376 23.63 11.54 -3.76
#